data_AF-A0A9X1LG25-F1
#
_entry.id   AF-A0A9X1LG25-F1
#
_cell.length_a   1.000
_cell.length_b   1.000
_cell.length_c   1.000
_cell.angle_alpha   90.00
_cell.angle_beta   90.00
_cell.angle_gamma   90.00
#
_symmetry.space_group_name_H-M   'P 1'
#
loop_
_entity.id
_entity.type
_entity.pdbx_description
1 polymer ?
#
loop_
_entity_poly.entity_id
_entity_poly.type
_entity_poly.pdbx_seq_one_letter_code
_entity_poly.pdbx_strand_id
1 'polypeptide(L)'
;MKTLFFSLLLVAVGLVGQAQEQKITQLEEAKVGFAPLDAKITQSGDSFSYKVEEEYEGEFTKDAIAFMKANFDIQNFISEFEEDKYSSYVVTFRSSKGHLSADFNKEGELVKTFQKFQDIALPLDVRREVYMANKGWTMTSNKYIASGNGDLLEKEIYKVKLENGNQKRNVKLDSRSVSGTSVAVNQ
;
A
#
# COMPACT_ATOMS: atom_id res chain seq x y z
N MET A 1 0.05 65.68 45.59
CA MET A 1 -1.36 65.66 45.15
C MET A 1 -1.43 66.47 43.85
N LYS A 2 -1.70 65.98 42.65
CA LYS A 2 -2.23 64.72 42.14
C LYS A 2 -1.62 64.57 40.72
N THR A 3 -0.64 63.70 40.51
CA THR A 3 -0.80 62.49 39.65
C THR A 3 -2.20 62.37 39.05
N LEU A 4 -2.37 62.46 37.72
CA LEU A 4 -3.42 61.76 36.92
C LEU A 4 -3.71 62.36 35.51
N PHE A 5 -2.76 62.86 34.70
CA PHE A 5 -3.16 63.32 33.34
C PHE A 5 -2.24 62.99 32.16
N PHE A 6 -1.23 62.15 32.31
CA PHE A 6 -0.35 61.80 31.17
C PHE A 6 -0.16 60.30 30.92
N SER A 7 -1.07 59.44 31.39
CA SER A 7 -1.01 57.99 31.12
C SER A 7 -2.12 57.46 30.22
N LEU A 8 -3.08 58.29 29.76
CA LEU A 8 -4.23 57.80 29.00
C LEU A 8 -4.06 57.86 27.46
N LEU A 9 -2.99 58.49 26.94
CA LEU A 9 -2.79 58.59 25.48
C LEU A 9 -1.85 57.52 24.90
N LEU A 10 -1.12 56.77 25.74
CA LEU A 10 -0.18 55.75 25.27
C LEU A 10 -0.73 54.31 25.29
N VAL A 11 -1.96 54.10 25.78
CA VAL A 11 -2.61 52.77 25.77
C VAL A 11 -3.44 52.55 24.49
N ALA A 12 -3.78 53.60 23.74
CA ALA A 12 -4.60 53.49 22.54
C ALA A 12 -3.86 52.97 21.29
N VAL A 13 -2.52 53.07 21.25
CA VAL A 13 -1.73 52.60 20.08
C VAL A 13 -1.41 51.09 20.16
N GLY A 14 -1.57 50.47 21.34
CA GLY A 14 -1.31 49.04 21.53
C GLY A 14 -2.45 48.11 21.13
N LEU A 15 -3.66 48.62 20.92
CA LEU A 15 -4.85 47.79 20.70
C LEU A 15 -5.20 47.52 19.22
N VAL A 16 -4.46 48.10 18.26
CA VAL A 16 -4.71 47.88 16.82
C VAL A 16 -3.84 46.74 16.25
N GLY A 17 -2.92 46.17 17.04
CA GLY A 17 -1.87 45.27 16.56
C GLY A 17 -2.12 43.75 16.68
N GLN A 18 -3.28 43.29 17.15
CA GLN A 18 -3.59 41.85 17.27
C GLN A 18 -4.87 41.42 16.54
N ALA A 19 -5.32 42.21 15.57
CA ALA A 19 -6.10 41.66 14.46
C ALA A 19 -5.14 41.00 13.46
N GLN A 20 -4.33 40.05 13.93
CA GLN A 20 -3.93 38.99 13.01
C GLN A 20 -5.24 38.29 12.70
N GLU A 21 -5.68 38.35 11.45
CA GLU A 21 -6.61 37.35 10.93
C GLU A 21 -6.03 36.00 11.35
N GLN A 22 -6.53 35.44 12.45
CA GLN A 22 -6.61 34.00 12.54
C GLN A 22 -7.59 33.66 11.42
N LYS A 23 -7.02 33.53 10.22
CA LYS A 23 -7.57 32.69 9.18
C LYS A 23 -7.73 31.38 9.91
N ILE A 24 -8.94 31.15 10.43
CA ILE A 24 -9.31 29.90 11.04
C ILE A 24 -8.95 28.93 9.95
N THR A 25 -7.85 28.21 10.13
CA THR A 25 -7.56 27.04 9.34
C THR A 25 -8.76 26.17 9.66
N GLN A 26 -9.79 26.23 8.81
CA GLN A 26 -10.81 25.22 8.80
C GLN A 26 -9.99 23.97 8.55
N LEU A 27 -9.77 23.22 9.63
CA LEU A 27 -9.30 21.87 9.53
C LEU A 27 -10.42 21.20 8.75
N GLU A 28 -10.14 20.97 7.47
CA GLU A 28 -10.97 20.09 6.67
C GLU A 28 -11.12 18.83 7.51
N GLU A 29 -12.37 18.51 7.82
CA GLU A 29 -12.71 17.42 8.72
C GLU A 29 -11.87 16.22 8.33
N ALA A 30 -11.04 15.73 9.26
CA ALA A 30 -10.20 14.58 9.00
C ALA A 30 -11.15 13.43 8.68
N LYS A 31 -11.35 13.15 7.40
CA LYS A 31 -12.19 12.06 6.97
C LYS A 31 -11.47 10.79 7.40
N VAL A 32 -11.91 10.24 8.53
CA VAL A 32 -11.46 8.95 9.02
C VAL A 32 -11.99 7.92 8.02
N GLY A 33 -11.20 7.64 6.98
CA GLY A 33 -11.51 6.68 5.93
C GLY A 33 -11.64 7.27 4.53
N PHE A 34 -10.65 8.01 4.04
CA PHE A 34 -10.45 8.18 2.60
C PHE A 34 -8.96 8.19 2.35
N ALA A 35 -8.43 7.10 1.78
CA ALA A 35 -7.16 7.24 1.10
C ALA A 35 -7.34 8.27 -0.02
N PRO A 36 -6.41 9.22 -0.15
CA PRO A 36 -6.57 10.31 -1.08
C PRO A 36 -6.58 9.75 -2.50
N LEU A 37 -7.75 9.83 -3.16
CA LEU A 37 -7.91 9.73 -4.62
C LEU A 37 -7.25 10.92 -5.36
N ASP A 38 -6.33 11.65 -4.73
CA ASP A 38 -5.39 12.57 -5.40
C ASP A 38 -4.24 11.81 -6.08
N ALA A 39 -4.08 10.52 -5.79
CA ALA A 39 -3.14 9.65 -6.47
C ALA A 39 -3.64 9.36 -7.89
N LYS A 40 -3.07 10.10 -8.85
CA LYS A 40 -3.18 9.98 -10.31
C LYS A 40 -3.57 8.57 -10.78
N ILE A 41 -4.87 8.28 -10.86
CA ILE A 41 -5.35 7.10 -11.57
C ILE A 41 -4.98 7.34 -13.03
N THR A 42 -4.12 6.48 -13.58
CA THR A 42 -3.84 6.49 -15.01
C THR A 42 -4.70 5.44 -15.68
N GLN A 43 -5.51 5.90 -16.62
CA GLN A 43 -6.30 5.05 -17.50
C GLN A 43 -5.53 4.83 -18.80
N SER A 44 -5.44 3.56 -19.23
CA SER A 44 -4.89 3.18 -20.53
C SER A 44 -5.84 2.18 -21.17
N GLY A 45 -6.77 2.67 -22.01
CA GLY A 45 -7.90 1.88 -22.48
C GLY A 45 -8.79 1.49 -21.30
N ASP A 46 -9.04 0.19 -21.14
CA ASP A 46 -9.94 -0.35 -20.10
C ASP A 46 -9.20 -0.74 -18.80
N SER A 47 -7.94 -0.34 -18.66
CA SER A 47 -7.11 -0.66 -17.49
C SER A 47 -6.83 0.57 -16.63
N PHE A 48 -7.05 0.43 -15.34
CA PHE A 48 -6.84 1.48 -14.35
C PHE A 48 -5.61 1.17 -13.49
N SER A 49 -4.77 2.18 -13.28
CA SER A 49 -3.57 2.04 -12.46
C SER A 49 -3.51 3.07 -11.36
N TYR A 50 -3.36 2.60 -10.13
CA TYR A 50 -3.06 3.41 -8.96
C TYR A 50 -1.57 3.31 -8.64
N LYS A 51 -0.88 4.46 -8.54
CA LYS A 51 0.51 4.48 -8.08
C LYS A 51 0.52 4.58 -6.56
N VAL A 52 1.09 3.58 -5.91
CA VAL A 52 1.35 3.59 -4.47
C VAL A 52 2.55 4.49 -4.21
N GLU A 53 2.35 5.52 -3.38
CA GLU A 53 3.44 6.41 -2.98
C GLU A 53 4.47 5.67 -2.13
N GLU A 54 5.72 6.12 -2.20
CA GLU A 54 6.87 5.44 -1.58
C GLU A 54 6.70 5.27 -0.07
N GLU A 55 6.08 6.24 0.60
CA GLU A 55 5.82 6.18 2.05
C GLU A 55 4.90 5.02 2.47
N TYR A 56 4.02 4.55 1.58
CA TYR A 56 3.10 3.44 1.82
C TYR A 56 3.60 2.10 1.27
N GLU A 57 4.77 2.08 0.60
CA GLU A 57 5.30 0.87 -0.03
C GLU A 57 5.51 -0.27 0.97
N GLY A 58 5.94 0.05 2.20
CA GLY A 58 6.13 -0.93 3.27
C GLY A 58 4.83 -1.60 3.70
N GLU A 59 3.75 -0.84 3.82
CA GLU A 59 2.42 -1.37 4.18
C GLU A 59 1.82 -2.16 3.03
N PHE A 60 1.91 -1.62 1.81
CA PHE A 60 1.42 -2.27 0.60
C PHE A 60 2.09 -3.62 0.33
N THR A 61 3.42 -3.71 0.51
CA THR A 61 4.16 -4.96 0.30
C THR A 61 3.97 -5.97 1.42
N LYS A 62 3.55 -5.52 2.62
CA LYS A 62 3.24 -6.39 3.76
C LYS A 62 1.90 -7.11 3.57
N ASP A 63 0.87 -6.39 3.14
CA ASP A 63 -0.44 -6.95 2.82
C ASP A 63 -1.16 -6.09 1.78
N ALA A 64 -0.97 -6.44 0.51
CA ALA A 64 -1.49 -5.64 -0.59
C ALA A 64 -3.02 -5.64 -0.67
N ILE A 65 -3.67 -6.74 -0.28
CA ILE A 65 -5.13 -6.85 -0.33
C ILE A 65 -5.75 -6.01 0.79
N ALA A 66 -5.22 -6.10 2.01
CA ALA A 66 -5.67 -5.24 3.10
C ALA A 66 -5.40 -3.76 2.80
N PHE A 67 -4.23 -3.45 2.22
CA PHE A 67 -3.91 -2.10 1.77
C PHE A 67 -4.95 -1.59 0.76
N MET A 68 -5.24 -2.36 -0.30
CA MET A 68 -6.27 -1.99 -1.27
C MET A 68 -7.62 -1.74 -0.59
N LYS A 69 -8.10 -2.67 0.24
CA LYS A 69 -9.41 -2.53 0.89
C LYS A 69 -9.51 -1.29 1.79
N ALA A 70 -8.42 -0.92 2.45
CA ALA A 70 -8.38 0.27 3.28
C ALA A 70 -8.27 1.56 2.48
N ASN A 71 -7.76 1.49 1.24
CA ASN A 71 -7.36 2.66 0.46
C ASN A 71 -8.07 2.81 -0.89
N PHE A 72 -9.04 1.95 -1.22
CA PHE A 72 -9.73 2.00 -2.50
C PHE A 72 -11.22 1.73 -2.34
N ASP A 73 -12.01 2.74 -2.70
CA ASP A 73 -13.47 2.65 -2.75
C ASP A 73 -13.92 2.36 -4.18
N ILE A 74 -14.20 1.08 -4.44
CA ILE A 74 -14.67 0.62 -5.75
C ILE A 74 -16.03 1.23 -6.12
N GLN A 75 -16.89 1.57 -5.16
CA GLN A 75 -18.22 2.11 -5.48
C GLN A 75 -18.12 3.55 -5.96
N ASN A 76 -17.31 4.37 -5.30
CA ASN A 76 -17.01 5.72 -5.80
C ASN A 76 -16.32 5.65 -7.17
N PHE A 77 -15.37 4.73 -7.34
CA PHE A 77 -14.71 4.52 -8.62
C PHE A 77 -15.70 4.16 -9.73
N ILE A 78 -16.63 3.23 -9.50
CA ILE A 78 -17.67 2.88 -10.47
C ILE A 78 -18.51 4.11 -10.86
N SER A 79 -18.90 4.93 -9.87
CA SER A 79 -19.72 6.12 -10.11
C SER A 79 -19.05 7.15 -11.04
N GLU A 80 -17.71 7.23 -11.02
CA GLU A 80 -16.94 8.12 -11.91
C GLU A 80 -16.92 7.64 -13.37
N PHE A 81 -17.12 6.34 -13.62
CA PHE A 81 -17.04 5.69 -14.94
C PHE A 81 -18.37 5.03 -15.36
N GLU A 82 -19.50 5.42 -14.75
CA GLU A 82 -20.81 4.83 -15.03
C GLU A 82 -21.23 4.94 -16.50
N GLU A 83 -20.84 6.02 -17.19
CA GLU A 83 -21.17 6.26 -18.60
C GLU A 83 -20.56 5.23 -19.55
N ASP A 84 -19.42 4.65 -19.18
CA ASP A 84 -18.65 3.71 -19.99
C ASP A 84 -19.23 2.30 -19.99
N LYS A 85 -20.16 2.00 -19.06
CA LYS A 85 -20.90 0.71 -18.96
C LYS A 85 -20.00 -0.53 -18.97
N TYR A 86 -18.88 -0.46 -18.25
CA TYR A 86 -17.96 -1.58 -18.09
C TYR A 86 -18.66 -2.83 -17.52
N SER A 87 -18.28 -4.01 -18.01
CA SER A 87 -18.75 -5.31 -17.48
C SER A 87 -17.91 -5.83 -16.32
N SER A 88 -16.72 -5.28 -16.14
CA SER A 88 -15.77 -5.58 -15.07
C SER A 88 -14.75 -4.46 -14.96
N TYR A 89 -14.11 -4.32 -13.79
CA TYR A 89 -13.10 -3.32 -13.53
C TYR A 89 -11.80 -3.98 -13.10
N VAL A 90 -10.70 -3.72 -13.83
CA VAL A 90 -9.37 -4.20 -13.45
C VAL A 90 -8.56 -3.02 -12.94
N VAL A 91 -8.26 -3.06 -11.64
CA VAL A 91 -7.52 -1.99 -10.95
C VAL A 91 -6.17 -2.54 -10.52
N THR A 92 -5.09 -1.92 -10.99
CA THR A 92 -3.73 -2.31 -10.61
C THR A 92 -3.07 -1.28 -9.71
N PHE A 93 -2.71 -1.69 -8.50
CA PHE A 93 -1.91 -0.92 -7.54
C PHE A 93 -0.43 -1.21 -7.79
N ARG A 94 0.38 -0.19 -8.09
CA ARG A 94 1.79 -0.34 -8.48
C ARG A 94 2.71 0.45 -7.54
N SER A 95 3.77 -0.21 -7.09
CA SER A 95 4.90 0.38 -6.34
C SER A 95 6.22 0.08 -7.07
N SER A 96 7.35 0.55 -6.54
CA SER A 96 8.66 0.20 -7.09
C SER A 96 9.00 -1.29 -6.90
N LYS A 97 8.38 -1.92 -5.89
CA LYS A 97 8.60 -3.34 -5.54
C LYS A 97 7.70 -4.30 -6.28
N GLY A 98 6.62 -3.83 -6.89
CA GLY A 98 5.65 -4.73 -7.51
C GLY A 98 4.25 -4.20 -7.57
N HIS A 99 3.28 -5.10 -7.72
CA HIS A 99 1.88 -4.74 -7.89
C HIS A 99 0.90 -5.77 -7.36
N LEU A 100 -0.32 -5.29 -7.12
CA LEU A 100 -1.55 -6.04 -6.97
C LEU A 100 -2.46 -5.67 -8.14
N SER A 101 -2.98 -6.67 -8.86
CA SER A 101 -4.13 -6.53 -9.76
C SER A 101 -5.36 -7.07 -9.05
N ALA A 102 -6.43 -6.29 -9.06
CA ALA A 102 -7.72 -6.63 -8.49
C ALA A 102 -8.79 -6.54 -9.58
N ASP A 103 -9.48 -7.66 -9.80
CA ASP A 103 -10.55 -7.77 -10.79
C ASP A 103 -11.87 -7.71 -10.04
N PHE A 104 -12.67 -6.69 -10.32
CA PHE A 104 -14.01 -6.51 -9.79
C PHE A 104 -15.06 -6.80 -10.86
N ASN A 105 -16.19 -7.39 -10.49
CA ASN A 105 -17.33 -7.48 -11.40
C ASN A 105 -18.03 -6.12 -11.54
N LYS A 106 -19.08 -6.08 -12.37
CA LYS A 106 -19.85 -4.86 -12.64
C LYS A 106 -20.43 -4.23 -11.36
N GLU A 107 -20.78 -5.05 -10.38
CA GLU A 107 -21.35 -4.65 -9.09
C GLU A 107 -20.28 -4.16 -8.10
N GLY A 108 -18.99 -4.27 -8.45
CA GLY A 108 -17.87 -3.89 -7.60
C GLY A 108 -17.45 -4.97 -6.60
N GLU A 109 -17.90 -6.21 -6.76
CA GLU A 109 -17.45 -7.34 -5.95
C GLU A 109 -16.07 -7.79 -6.41
N LEU A 110 -15.14 -8.01 -5.48
CA LEU A 110 -13.79 -8.48 -5.77
C LEU A 110 -13.83 -9.96 -6.19
N VAL A 111 -13.59 -10.24 -7.47
CA VAL A 111 -13.65 -11.58 -8.06
C VAL A 111 -12.29 -12.28 -7.99
N LYS A 112 -11.21 -11.54 -8.21
CA LYS A 112 -9.87 -12.13 -8.31
C LYS A 112 -8.78 -11.15 -7.89
N THR A 113 -7.73 -11.70 -7.32
CA THR A 113 -6.50 -10.95 -7.05
C THR A 113 -5.29 -11.67 -7.63
N PHE A 114 -4.33 -10.87 -8.11
CA PHE A 114 -3.00 -11.33 -8.49
C PHE A 114 -1.94 -10.37 -7.95
N GLN A 115 -0.92 -10.91 -7.30
CA GLN A 115 0.14 -10.15 -6.65
C GLN A 115 1.49 -10.61 -7.16
N LYS A 116 2.39 -9.64 -7.40
CA LYS A 116 3.77 -9.93 -7.72
C LYS A 116 4.69 -8.84 -7.18
N PHE A 117 5.60 -9.26 -6.32
CA PHE A 117 6.57 -8.39 -5.66
C PHE A 117 7.98 -8.94 -5.76
N GLN A 118 8.96 -8.05 -5.65
CA GLN A 118 10.38 -8.37 -5.67
C GLN A 118 11.10 -7.67 -4.52
N ASP A 119 12.05 -8.38 -3.93
CA ASP A 119 12.97 -7.87 -2.90
C ASP A 119 12.24 -7.19 -1.73
N ILE A 120 11.15 -7.84 -1.29
CA ILE A 120 10.35 -7.43 -0.14
C ILE A 120 10.77 -8.19 1.11
N ALA A 121 10.34 -7.72 2.28
CA ALA A 121 10.49 -8.47 3.52
C ALA A 121 9.56 -9.69 3.50
N LEU A 122 10.11 -10.90 3.36
CA LEU A 122 9.34 -12.13 3.41
C LEU A 122 8.76 -12.40 4.80
N PRO A 123 7.64 -13.11 4.97
CA PRO A 123 7.12 -13.53 6.27
C PRO A 123 8.14 -14.28 7.13
N LEU A 124 7.99 -14.18 8.46
CA LEU A 124 9.00 -14.67 9.41
C LEU A 124 9.26 -16.17 9.31
N ASP A 125 8.20 -16.96 9.16
CA ASP A 125 8.20 -18.39 8.92
C ASP A 125 8.96 -18.75 7.64
N VAL A 126 8.68 -18.08 6.51
CA VAL A 126 9.39 -18.26 5.24
C VAL A 126 10.89 -17.97 5.40
N ARG A 127 11.24 -16.85 6.07
CA ARG A 127 12.65 -16.51 6.35
C ARG A 127 13.34 -17.57 7.21
N ARG A 128 12.65 -18.09 8.23
CA ARG A 128 13.18 -19.13 9.12
C ARG A 128 13.41 -20.43 8.37
N GLU A 129 12.45 -20.87 7.55
CA GLU A 129 12.59 -22.09 6.75
C GLU A 129 13.77 -21.99 5.78
N VAL A 130 13.85 -20.88 5.04
CA VAL A 130 14.97 -20.61 4.13
C VAL A 130 16.28 -20.62 4.89
N TYR A 131 16.39 -19.95 6.04
CA TYR A 131 17.63 -19.94 6.82
C TYR A 131 18.02 -21.34 7.31
N MET A 132 17.08 -22.08 7.88
CA MET A 132 17.35 -23.39 8.48
C MET A 132 17.77 -24.44 7.44
N ALA A 133 17.14 -24.44 6.27
CA ALA A 133 17.50 -25.33 5.16
C ALA A 133 18.78 -24.92 4.43
N ASN A 134 19.27 -23.69 4.64
CA ASN A 134 20.32 -23.09 3.84
C ASN A 134 21.39 -22.35 4.67
N LYS A 135 21.76 -22.89 5.83
CA LYS A 135 22.79 -22.29 6.71
C LYS A 135 24.08 -21.97 5.95
N GLY A 136 24.63 -20.79 6.19
CA GLY A 136 25.84 -20.28 5.52
C GLY A 136 25.59 -19.65 4.15
N TRP A 137 24.36 -19.69 3.62
CA TRP A 137 23.98 -19.00 2.38
C TRP A 137 23.33 -17.65 2.69
N THR A 138 23.59 -16.67 1.84
CA THR A 138 23.00 -15.32 1.94
C THR A 138 21.89 -15.16 0.92
N MET A 139 20.73 -14.67 1.36
CA MET A 139 19.67 -14.27 0.44
C MET A 139 20.02 -12.95 -0.23
N THR A 140 20.08 -12.95 -1.57
CA THR A 140 20.45 -11.77 -2.37
C THR A 140 19.27 -11.14 -3.10
N SER A 141 18.21 -11.90 -3.35
CA SER A 141 16.96 -11.39 -3.91
C SER A 141 15.79 -12.32 -3.60
N ASN A 142 14.58 -11.81 -3.63
CA ASN A 142 13.38 -12.61 -3.54
C ASN A 142 12.28 -12.15 -4.49
N LYS A 143 11.33 -13.04 -4.79
CA LYS A 143 10.10 -12.74 -5.50
C LYS A 143 8.94 -13.40 -4.77
N TYR A 144 7.91 -12.63 -4.51
CA TYR A 144 6.63 -13.10 -3.99
C TYR A 144 5.59 -13.06 -5.10
N ILE A 145 4.85 -14.15 -5.29
CA ILE A 145 3.80 -14.27 -6.31
C ILE A 145 2.60 -14.95 -5.66
N ALA A 146 1.46 -14.28 -5.65
CA ALA A 146 0.24 -14.85 -5.12
C ALA A 146 -0.97 -14.59 -6.03
N SER A 147 -1.96 -15.45 -5.96
CA SER A 147 -3.23 -15.27 -6.66
C SER A 147 -4.36 -15.95 -5.90
N GLY A 148 -5.55 -15.39 -6.02
CA GLY A 148 -6.71 -15.85 -5.26
C GLY A 148 -8.04 -15.54 -5.92
N ASN A 149 -9.06 -16.22 -5.43
CA ASN A 149 -10.47 -15.90 -5.70
C ASN A 149 -10.91 -14.87 -4.66
N GLY A 150 -11.24 -13.66 -5.12
CA GLY A 150 -11.44 -12.52 -4.25
C GLY A 150 -10.17 -12.21 -3.43
N ASP A 151 -10.36 -12.11 -2.12
CA ASP A 151 -9.30 -11.90 -1.13
C ASP A 151 -8.67 -13.20 -0.60
N LEU A 152 -9.22 -14.36 -0.94
CA LEU A 152 -8.72 -15.66 -0.51
C LEU A 152 -7.58 -16.12 -1.42
N LEU A 153 -6.35 -16.13 -0.89
CA LEU A 153 -5.18 -16.64 -1.61
C LEU A 153 -5.24 -18.16 -1.78
N GLU A 154 -5.25 -18.61 -3.04
CA GLU A 154 -5.23 -20.04 -3.38
C GLU A 154 -3.83 -20.55 -3.73
N LYS A 155 -2.99 -19.63 -4.19
CA LYS A 155 -1.61 -19.88 -4.58
C LYS A 155 -0.73 -18.78 -4.03
N GLU A 156 0.34 -19.18 -3.39
CA GLU A 156 1.26 -18.26 -2.73
C GLU A 156 2.68 -18.85 -2.81
N ILE A 157 3.55 -18.17 -3.56
CA ILE A 157 4.88 -18.68 -3.90
C ILE A 157 5.94 -17.65 -3.56
N TYR A 158 6.97 -18.13 -2.85
CA TYR A 158 8.20 -17.41 -2.58
C TYR A 158 9.33 -18.01 -3.40
N LYS A 159 10.05 -17.18 -4.15
CA LYS A 159 11.28 -17.56 -4.86
C LYS A 159 12.42 -16.78 -4.27
N VAL A 160 13.45 -17.46 -3.79
CA VAL A 160 14.58 -16.85 -3.09
C VAL A 160 15.87 -17.21 -3.82
N LYS A 161 16.66 -16.21 -4.19
CA LYS A 161 18.02 -16.42 -4.69
C LYS A 161 18.99 -16.38 -3.51
N LEU A 162 19.84 -17.40 -3.44
CA LEU A 162 20.84 -17.56 -2.41
C LEU A 162 22.24 -17.61 -3.05
N GLU A 163 23.22 -17.04 -2.36
CA GLU A 163 24.63 -17.07 -2.74
C GLU A 163 25.51 -17.52 -1.57
N ASN A 164 26.56 -18.27 -1.87
CA ASN A 164 27.62 -18.66 -0.94
C ASN A 164 28.95 -18.67 -1.70
N GLY A 165 29.74 -17.62 -1.52
CA GLY A 165 30.91 -17.36 -2.37
C GLY A 165 30.50 -17.29 -3.85
N ASN A 166 31.10 -18.11 -4.70
CA ASN A 166 30.80 -18.16 -6.13
C ASN A 166 29.61 -19.05 -6.49
N GLN A 167 29.01 -19.75 -5.52
CA GLN A 167 27.87 -20.63 -5.75
C GLN A 167 26.57 -19.85 -5.67
N LYS A 168 25.63 -20.14 -6.57
CA LYS A 168 24.28 -19.57 -6.60
C LYS A 168 23.25 -20.68 -6.64
N ARG A 169 22.12 -20.49 -5.96
CA ARG A 169 20.95 -21.37 -6.09
C ARG A 169 19.66 -20.60 -5.88
N ASN A 170 18.56 -21.17 -6.39
CA ASN A 170 17.22 -20.65 -6.17
C ASN A 170 16.42 -21.64 -5.32
N VAL A 171 15.74 -21.14 -4.31
CA VAL A 171 14.80 -21.90 -3.49
C VAL A 171 13.39 -21.43 -3.83
N LYS A 172 12.46 -22.37 -3.94
CA LYS A 172 11.04 -22.07 -4.14
C LYS A 172 10.25 -22.67 -2.97
N LEU A 173 9.42 -21.86 -2.34
CA LEU A 173 8.50 -22.28 -1.28
C LEU A 173 7.06 -21.99 -1.72
N ASP A 174 6.16 -22.92 -1.46
CA ASP A 174 4.71 -22.71 -1.57
C ASP A 174 4.18 -22.54 -0.14
N SER A 175 3.49 -21.46 0.18
CA SER A 175 3.03 -21.18 1.56
C SER A 175 2.20 -22.33 2.15
N ARG A 176 1.50 -23.08 1.30
CA ARG A 176 0.75 -24.27 1.69
C ARG A 176 1.63 -25.42 2.18
N SER A 177 2.89 -25.50 1.73
CA SER A 177 3.89 -26.46 2.25
C SER A 177 4.60 -25.96 3.51
N VAL A 178 4.64 -24.64 3.74
CA VAL A 178 5.24 -24.03 4.94
C VAL A 178 4.34 -24.23 6.17
N SER A 179 3.01 -24.21 5.97
CA SER A 179 2.01 -24.45 7.03
C SER A 179 1.78 -25.93 7.36
N GLY A 180 2.30 -26.85 6.56
CA GLY A 180 2.18 -28.29 6.77
C GLY A 180 3.46 -28.99 6.36
N THR A 181 4.30 -29.34 7.34
CA THR A 181 5.45 -30.26 7.27
C THR A 181 5.68 -30.88 5.88
N SER A 182 6.38 -30.20 4.98
CA SER A 182 6.84 -30.80 3.73
C SER A 182 8.11 -30.15 3.23
N VAL A 183 9.14 -31.00 3.20
CA VAL A 183 10.50 -30.82 2.71
C VAL A 183 10.59 -30.10 1.36
N ALA A 184 11.52 -29.14 1.31
CA ALA A 184 11.91 -28.42 0.10
C ALA A 184 12.22 -29.38 -1.06
N VAL A 185 11.53 -29.21 -2.18
CA VAL A 185 11.85 -29.87 -3.46
C VAL A 185 12.85 -28.98 -4.20
N ASN A 186 14.09 -29.46 -4.32
CA ASN A 186 15.07 -28.87 -5.23
C ASN A 186 14.69 -29.23 -6.68
N GLN A 187 14.51 -28.23 -7.54
CA GLN A 187 14.57 -28.37 -9.00
C GLN A 187 15.82 -27.68 -9.51
#